data_AF-A0AAE3KJ43-F1
#
_entry.id   AF-A0AAE3KJ43-F1
#
_cell.length_a   1.000
_cell.length_b   1.000
_cell.length_c   1.000
_cell.angle_alpha   90.00
_cell.angle_beta   90.00
_cell.angle_gamma   90.00
#
_symmetry.space_group_name_H-M   'P 1'
#
loop_
_entity.id
_entity.type
_entity.pdbx_description
1 polymer ?
#
loop_
_entity_poly.entity_id
_entity_poly.type
_entity_poly.pdbx_seq_one_letter_code
_entity_poly.pdbx_strand_id
1 'polypeptide(L)'
;MTSNTKRFTDNLAPRLVATAATYDPAPAGGPARRAPLSTRAGERLGWVWADGGRAAGWLPDAATPAGARAGAYVWRVLAAAYHRGDPSSRVLDPALYAPLYHLGAPVDV
;
A
#
# COMPACT_ATOMS: atom_id res chain seq x y z
N MET A 1 14.38 -39.24 34.09
CA MET A 1 13.87 -37.85 34.00
C MET A 1 14.34 -37.28 32.67
N THR A 2 13.50 -37.31 31.64
CA THR A 2 13.83 -36.86 30.28
C THR A 2 13.23 -35.49 30.07
N SER A 3 14.07 -34.45 30.09
CA SER A 3 13.62 -33.07 29.84
C SER A 3 13.22 -32.92 28.38
N ASN A 4 11.91 -32.77 28.16
CA ASN A 4 11.30 -32.55 26.86
C ASN A 4 11.36 -31.06 26.50
N THR A 5 12.51 -30.60 26.02
CA THR A 5 12.66 -29.21 25.57
C THR A 5 12.09 -29.07 24.15
N LYS A 6 10.77 -28.88 24.04
CA LYS A 6 10.18 -28.36 22.79
C LYS A 6 10.76 -26.97 22.55
N ARG A 7 11.60 -26.81 21.53
CA ARG A 7 12.06 -25.49 21.09
C ARG A 7 10.91 -24.79 20.36
N PHE A 8 10.75 -23.50 20.59
CA PHE A 8 9.73 -22.63 19.97
C PHE A 8 9.76 -22.65 18.42
N THR A 9 10.81 -23.20 17.82
CA THR A 9 11.09 -23.21 16.38
C THR A 9 10.54 -24.42 15.62
N ASP A 10 10.12 -25.50 16.29
CA ASP A 10 9.94 -26.79 15.62
C ASP A 10 8.67 -26.94 14.77
N ASN A 11 7.87 -25.89 14.57
CA ASN A 11 6.69 -25.94 13.69
C ASN A 11 6.31 -24.59 13.06
N LEU A 12 7.27 -23.72 12.80
CA LEU A 12 7.03 -22.50 12.00
C LEU A 12 7.26 -22.78 10.51
N ALA A 13 6.49 -23.72 9.94
CA ALA A 13 6.34 -23.71 8.49
C ALA A 13 5.67 -22.38 8.11
N PRO A 14 6.24 -21.56 7.22
CA PRO A 14 5.61 -20.32 6.79
C PRO A 14 4.26 -20.67 6.17
N ARG A 15 3.19 -20.38 6.92
CA ARG A 15 1.84 -20.52 6.39
C ARG A 15 1.64 -19.33 5.47
N LEU A 16 1.30 -19.58 4.20
CA LEU A 16 0.94 -18.53 3.27
C LEU A 16 -0.34 -17.85 3.80
N VAL A 17 -0.19 -16.78 4.58
CA VAL A 17 -1.32 -16.01 5.10
C VAL A 17 -1.73 -15.04 3.99
N ALA A 18 -2.71 -15.46 3.21
CA ALA A 18 -3.41 -14.71 2.17
C ALA A 18 -2.51 -14.17 1.03
N THR A 19 -2.81 -14.56 -0.20
CA THR A 19 -2.53 -13.69 -1.35
C THR A 19 -3.10 -12.32 -1.02
N ALA A 20 -2.27 -11.27 -1.04
CA ALA A 20 -2.72 -9.94 -0.65
C ALA A 20 -4.00 -9.60 -1.42
N ALA A 21 -5.12 -9.43 -0.70
CA ALA A 21 -6.42 -9.11 -1.29
C ALA A 21 -6.44 -7.62 -1.67
N THR A 22 -5.63 -7.29 -2.67
CA THR A 22 -5.36 -5.94 -3.14
C THR A 22 -5.22 -5.96 -4.66
N TYR A 23 -5.17 -4.77 -5.27
CA TYR A 23 -4.83 -4.59 -6.68
C TYR A 23 -3.51 -5.25 -7.04
N ASP A 24 -3.35 -5.60 -8.31
CA ASP A 24 -2.11 -6.16 -8.85
C ASP A 24 -0.96 -5.14 -8.64
N PRO A 25 0.18 -5.53 -8.05
CA PRO A 25 1.32 -4.62 -7.94
C PRO A 25 2.02 -4.38 -9.29
N ALA A 26 1.73 -5.16 -10.34
CA ALA A 26 2.28 -4.97 -11.67
C ALA A 26 1.29 -4.17 -12.55
N PRO A 27 1.67 -3.01 -13.11
CA PRO A 27 0.81 -2.27 -14.03
C PRO A 27 0.54 -3.09 -15.29
N ALA A 28 -0.72 -3.12 -15.75
CA ALA A 28 -1.15 -3.90 -16.91
C ALA A 28 -0.75 -3.26 -18.27
N GLY A 29 0.20 -2.32 -18.28
CA GLY A 29 0.69 -1.62 -19.47
C GLY A 29 -0.16 -0.44 -19.95
N GLY A 30 -1.22 -0.04 -19.23
CA GLY A 30 -1.96 1.21 -19.47
C GLY A 30 -1.25 2.44 -18.89
N PRO A 31 -1.71 3.68 -19.22
CA PRO A 31 -1.09 4.89 -18.67
C PRO A 31 -1.26 4.91 -17.15
N ALA A 32 -0.14 4.79 -16.44
CA ALA A 32 -0.12 4.88 -15.01
C ALA A 32 -0.30 6.35 -14.61
N ARG A 33 -1.13 6.61 -13.60
CA ARG A 33 -1.22 7.91 -12.94
C ARG A 33 -0.65 7.77 -11.54
N ARG A 34 0.06 8.80 -11.08
CA ARG A 34 0.57 8.86 -9.71
C ARG A 34 0.25 10.19 -9.06
N ALA A 35 -0.06 10.16 -7.77
CA ALA A 35 -0.27 11.34 -6.96
C ALA A 35 0.74 11.36 -5.80
N PRO A 36 1.36 12.52 -5.50
CA PRO A 36 2.32 12.61 -4.40
C PRO A 36 1.56 12.56 -3.07
N LEU A 37 2.04 11.77 -2.13
CA LEU A 37 1.52 11.73 -0.76
C LEU A 37 2.47 12.47 0.17
N SER A 38 1.93 13.43 0.91
CA SER A 38 2.70 14.27 1.83
C SER A 38 2.10 14.26 3.24
N THR A 39 2.92 14.58 4.24
CA THR A 39 2.45 14.93 5.58
C THR A 39 1.63 16.23 5.53
N ARG A 40 0.90 16.53 6.61
CA ARG A 40 0.24 17.85 6.77
C ARG A 40 1.21 19.03 6.70
N ALA A 41 2.47 18.82 7.06
CA ALA A 41 3.51 19.84 7.02
C ALA A 41 4.08 20.05 5.60
N GLY A 42 3.63 19.28 4.60
CA GLY A 42 4.05 19.40 3.20
C GLY A 42 5.23 18.51 2.82
N GLU A 43 5.84 17.79 3.76
CA GLU A 43 6.92 16.83 3.46
C GLU A 43 6.37 15.66 2.61
N ARG A 44 6.91 15.47 1.41
CA ARG A 44 6.54 14.36 0.52
C ARG A 44 7.15 13.06 1.02
N LEU A 45 6.32 12.03 1.11
CA LEU A 45 6.70 10.70 1.61
C LEU A 45 6.84 9.66 0.50
N GLY A 46 6.24 9.92 -0.66
CA GLY A 46 6.24 9.03 -1.81
C GLY A 46 5.07 9.27 -2.74
N TRP A 47 4.73 8.24 -3.50
CA TRP A 47 3.72 8.27 -4.55
C TRP A 47 2.72 7.14 -4.39
N VAL A 48 1.44 7.47 -4.46
CA VAL A 48 0.38 6.50 -4.72
C VAL A 48 0.18 6.45 -6.22
N TRP A 49 0.10 5.26 -6.81
CA TRP A 49 -0.11 5.12 -8.25
C TRP A 49 -1.24 4.13 -8.56
N ALA A 50 -1.85 4.30 -9.72
CA ALA A 50 -2.86 3.40 -10.28
C ALA A 50 -2.81 3.42 -11.82
N ASP A 51 -3.08 2.29 -12.46
CA ASP A 51 -3.11 2.17 -13.93
C ASP A 51 -4.51 2.42 -14.54
N GLY A 52 -5.50 2.71 -13.70
CA GLY A 52 -6.90 2.86 -14.11
C GLY A 52 -7.64 1.54 -14.38
N GLY A 53 -6.93 0.41 -14.37
CA GLY A 53 -7.47 -0.93 -14.50
C GLY A 53 -7.51 -1.66 -13.16
N ARG A 54 -6.62 -2.65 -13.01
CA ARG A 54 -6.58 -3.54 -11.83
C ARG A 54 -5.28 -3.44 -11.04
N ALA A 55 -4.39 -2.51 -11.38
CA ALA A 55 -3.13 -2.32 -10.68
C ALA A 55 -3.08 -0.97 -9.93
N ALA A 56 -2.55 -1.02 -8.72
CA ALA A 56 -2.28 0.16 -7.90
C ALA A 56 -1.24 -0.16 -6.83
N GLY A 57 -0.54 0.87 -6.35
CA GLY A 57 0.50 0.65 -5.37
C GLY A 57 1.04 1.92 -4.71
N TRP A 58 2.09 1.68 -3.94
CA TRP A 58 2.84 2.67 -3.17
C TRP A 58 4.31 2.64 -3.56
N LEU A 59 4.90 3.82 -3.77
CA LEU A 59 6.33 3.99 -4.03
C LEU A 59 6.89 5.03 -3.04
N PRO A 60 7.60 4.63 -1.98
CA PRO A 60 8.18 5.57 -1.03
C PRO A 60 9.34 6.34 -1.65
N ASP A 61 9.49 7.62 -1.29
CA ASP A 61 10.66 8.44 -1.70
C ASP A 61 11.94 7.97 -0.99
N ALA A 62 11.82 7.53 0.26
CA ALA A 62 12.93 7.03 1.08
C ALA A 62 12.46 6.01 2.12
N ALA A 63 13.37 5.14 2.57
CA ALA A 63 13.12 4.14 3.61
C ALA A 63 13.15 4.77 5.02
N THR A 64 12.24 5.70 5.31
CA THR A 64 12.11 6.36 6.62
C THR A 64 10.98 5.77 7.44
N PRO A 65 11.00 5.90 8.79
CA PRO A 65 9.87 5.51 9.63
C PRO A 65 8.55 6.21 9.25
N ALA A 66 8.62 7.46 8.78
CA ALA A 66 7.45 8.19 8.30
C ALA A 66 6.89 7.59 7.00
N GLY A 67 7.77 7.28 6.04
CA GLY A 67 7.41 6.61 4.79
C GLY A 67 6.83 5.21 5.02
N ALA A 68 7.37 4.44 5.96
CA ALA A 68 6.85 3.12 6.32
C ALA A 68 5.42 3.20 6.90
N ARG A 69 5.17 4.17 7.80
CA ARG A 69 3.82 4.41 8.35
C ARG A 69 2.83 4.83 7.27
N ALA A 70 3.24 5.72 6.37
CA ALA A 70 2.42 6.12 5.23
C ALA A 70 2.14 4.94 4.29
N GLY A 71 3.15 4.12 3.98
CA GLY A 71 2.96 2.91 3.20
C GLY A 71 1.95 1.93 3.83
N ALA A 72 2.04 1.70 5.14
CA ALA A 72 1.04 0.88 5.85
C ALA A 72 -0.37 1.49 5.84
N TYR A 73 -0.49 2.82 5.81
CA TYR A 73 -1.78 3.50 5.60
C TYR A 73 -2.29 3.28 4.17
N VAL A 74 -1.45 3.52 3.16
CA VAL A 74 -1.79 3.34 1.74
C VAL A 74 -2.25 1.90 1.49
N TRP A 75 -1.53 0.90 2.01
CA TRP A 75 -1.93 -0.50 1.88
C TRP A 75 -3.33 -0.79 2.43
N ARG A 76 -3.72 -0.17 3.54
CA ARG A 76 -5.09 -0.29 4.07
C ARG A 76 -6.12 0.35 3.15
N VAL A 77 -5.80 1.49 2.53
CA VAL A 77 -6.65 2.15 1.53
C VAL A 77 -6.83 1.26 0.29
N LEU A 78 -5.73 0.72 -0.25
CA LEU A 78 -5.73 -0.18 -1.41
C LEU A 78 -6.61 -1.42 -1.15
N ALA A 79 -6.38 -2.10 -0.03
CA ALA A 79 -7.15 -3.28 0.35
C ALA A 79 -8.65 -2.96 0.55
N ALA A 80 -8.96 -1.86 1.24
CA ALA A 80 -10.35 -1.47 1.47
C ALA A 80 -11.08 -1.11 0.16
N ALA A 81 -10.43 -0.42 -0.77
CA ALA A 81 -10.99 -0.12 -2.09
C ALA A 81 -11.19 -1.39 -2.92
N TYR A 82 -10.19 -2.27 -2.95
CA TYR A 82 -10.27 -3.56 -3.64
C TYR A 82 -11.45 -4.41 -3.10
N HIS A 83 -11.60 -4.51 -1.78
CA HIS A 83 -12.68 -5.28 -1.16
C HIS A 83 -14.08 -4.73 -1.42
N ARG A 84 -14.21 -3.42 -1.72
CA ARG A 84 -15.48 -2.83 -2.19
C ARG A 84 -15.74 -3.05 -3.68
N GLY A 85 -14.76 -3.58 -4.43
CA GLY A 85 -14.83 -3.69 -5.88
C GLY A 85 -14.61 -2.36 -6.60
N ASP A 86 -14.01 -1.36 -5.93
CA ASP A 86 -13.72 -0.07 -6.54
C ASP A 86 -12.66 -0.23 -7.66
N PRO A 87 -12.71 0.57 -8.74
CA PRO A 87 -11.63 0.62 -9.73
C PRO A 87 -10.33 1.13 -9.11
N SER A 88 -9.17 0.75 -9.67
CA SER A 88 -7.86 1.15 -9.11
C SER A 88 -7.68 2.67 -9.04
N SER A 89 -8.30 3.43 -9.96
CA SER A 89 -8.29 4.90 -9.95
C SER A 89 -8.91 5.52 -8.68
N ARG A 90 -9.77 4.79 -7.97
CA ARG A 90 -10.38 5.25 -6.70
C ARG A 90 -9.34 5.63 -5.67
N VAL A 91 -8.22 4.93 -5.65
CA VAL A 91 -7.15 5.11 -4.65
C VAL A 91 -6.40 6.43 -4.82
N LEU A 92 -6.66 7.17 -5.90
CA LEU A 92 -6.16 8.52 -6.16
C LEU A 92 -7.12 9.62 -5.68
N ASP A 93 -8.20 9.29 -4.96
CA ASP A 93 -9.05 10.29 -4.31
C ASP A 93 -8.40 10.84 -3.03
N PRO A 94 -8.14 12.17 -2.94
CA PRO A 94 -7.59 12.79 -1.74
C PRO A 94 -8.39 12.57 -0.46
N ALA A 95 -9.71 12.38 -0.56
CA ALA A 95 -10.57 12.17 0.61
C ALA A 95 -10.24 10.88 1.37
N LEU A 96 -9.59 9.90 0.73
CA LEU A 96 -9.18 8.63 1.37
C LEU A 96 -7.97 8.80 2.30
N TYR A 97 -7.22 9.88 2.14
CA TYR A 97 -5.98 10.16 2.88
C TYR A 97 -6.18 11.23 3.94
N ALA A 98 -7.18 12.08 3.76
CA ALA A 98 -7.58 13.06 4.74
C ALA A 98 -8.13 12.40 6.03
N PRO A 99 -7.93 13.01 7.20
CA PRO A 99 -7.15 14.24 7.39
C PRO A 99 -5.66 13.93 7.67
N LEU A 100 -5.21 12.67 7.66
CA LEU A 100 -3.88 12.28 8.14
C LEU A 100 -2.75 12.68 7.17
N TYR A 101 -3.01 12.56 5.88
CA TYR A 101 -2.09 12.88 4.81
C TYR A 101 -2.76 13.76 3.77
N HIS A 102 -1.95 14.44 2.97
CA HIS A 102 -2.39 15.16 1.80
C HIS A 102 -1.98 14.38 0.55
N LEU A 103 -2.94 14.01 -0.29
CA LEU A 103 -2.67 13.47 -1.60
C LEU A 103 -2.81 14.61 -2.62
N GLY A 104 -1.73 14.91 -3.33
CA GLY A 104 -1.71 15.95 -4.36
C GLY A 104 -2.47 15.54 -5.62
N ALA A 105 -2.46 16.41 -6.63
CA ALA A 105 -3.06 16.12 -7.92
C ALA A 105 -2.34 14.95 -8.62
N PRO A 106 -3.07 13.99 -9.22
CA PRO A 106 -2.48 12.95 -10.06
C PRO A 106 -1.79 13.54 -11.29
N VAL A 107 -0.65 12.97 -11.66
CA VAL A 107 0.07 13.23 -12.91
C VAL A 107 0.19 11.93 -13.71
N ASP A 108 0.18 12.04 -15.03
CA ASP A 108 0.46 10.91 -15.93
C ASP A 108 1.94 10.51 -15.83
N VAL A 109 2.23 9.22 -16.03
CA VAL A 109 3.56 8.59 -15.86
C VAL A 109 3.91 7.74 -17.06
#